data_AF-A0A6I2UXC5-F1
#
_entry.id   AF-A0A6I2UXC5-F1
#
_cell.length_a   1.000
_cell.length_b   1.000
_cell.length_c   1.000
_cell.angle_alpha   90.00
_cell.angle_beta   90.00
_cell.angle_gamma   90.00
#
_symmetry.space_group_name_H-M   'P 1'
#
loop_
_entity.id
_entity.type
_entity.pdbx_description
1 polymer ?
#
loop_
_entity_poly.entity_id
_entity_poly.type
_entity_poly.pdbx_seq_one_letter_code
_entity_poly.pdbx_strand_id
1 'polypeptide(L)' 'MSGIPASQVARELDINVNSFYTWKQRYMKHPEQPFVGSGKLHKEDEEKRQLRQRIKELERENEFLKKASAFFAKSLK' A
#
# COMPACT_ATOMS: atom_id res chain seq x y z
N MET A 1 22.67 -14.97 -12.22
CA MET A 1 22.31 -14.82 -10.78
C MET A 1 22.95 -15.98 -10.06
N SER A 2 23.93 -15.74 -9.19
CA SER A 2 24.64 -16.79 -8.46
C SER A 2 23.63 -17.73 -7.79
N GLY A 3 23.70 -19.03 -8.09
CA GLY A 3 22.82 -20.08 -7.54
C GLY A 3 23.03 -20.35 -6.06
N ILE A 4 23.58 -19.38 -5.33
CA ILE A 4 23.90 -19.49 -3.91
C ILE A 4 22.59 -19.36 -3.13
N PRO A 5 22.24 -20.34 -2.28
CA PRO A 5 21.04 -20.28 -1.46
C PRO A 5 21.05 -19.07 -0.52
N ALA A 6 19.89 -18.42 -0.35
CA ALA A 6 19.72 -17.30 0.58
C ALA A 6 20.12 -17.66 2.03
N SER A 7 19.95 -18.93 2.43
CA SER A 7 20.39 -19.44 3.72
C SER A 7 21.90 -19.46 3.89
N GLN A 8 22.66 -19.74 2.83
CA GLN A 8 24.12 -19.73 2.86
C GLN A 8 24.63 -18.30 3.04
N VAL A 9 24.12 -17.36 2.24
CA VAL A 9 24.50 -15.94 2.33
C VAL A 9 24.15 -15.36 3.71
N ALA A 10 22.96 -15.70 4.24
CA ALA A 10 22.55 -15.26 5.57
C ALA A 10 23.47 -15.80 6.68
N ARG A 11 23.95 -17.04 6.56
CA ARG A 11 24.91 -17.64 7.50
C ARG A 11 26.29 -16.99 7.41
N GLU A 12 26.77 -16.69 6.21
CA GLU A 12 28.06 -16.01 5.99
C GLU A 12 28.05 -14.58 6.56
N LEU A 13 26.88 -13.91 6.51
CA LEU A 13 26.68 -12.56 7.03
C LEU A 13 26.22 -12.51 8.49
N ASP A 14 26.09 -13.65 9.16
CA ASP A 14 25.56 -13.79 10.54
C ASP A 14 24.23 -13.05 10.77
N ILE A 15 23.31 -13.16 9.80
CA ILE A 15 21.97 -12.57 9.86
C ILE A 15 20.89 -13.64 9.83
N ASN A 16 19.72 -13.29 10.37
CA ASN A 16 18.57 -14.16 10.29
C ASN A 16 18.13 -14.36 8.82
N VAL A 17 18.01 -15.62 8.39
CA VAL A 17 17.60 -16.02 7.04
C VAL A 17 16.23 -15.43 6.65
N ASN A 18 15.28 -15.34 7.59
CA ASN A 18 13.95 -14.77 7.34
C ASN A 18 14.02 -13.26 7.08
N SER A 19 14.90 -12.55 7.78
CA SER A 19 15.16 -11.13 7.53
C SER A 19 15.77 -10.94 6.15
N PHE A 20 16.72 -11.79 5.76
CA PHE A 20 17.32 -11.75 4.43
C PHE A 20 16.30 -12.00 3.31
N TYR A 21 15.41 -12.99 3.47
CA TYR A 21 14.30 -13.20 2.53
C TYR A 21 13.38 -11.98 2.44
N THR A 22 13.05 -11.38 3.58
CA THR A 22 12.22 -10.17 3.62
C THR A 22 12.88 -9.01 2.88
N TRP A 23 14.18 -8.79 3.10
CA TRP A 23 14.95 -7.76 2.39
C TRP A 23 15.05 -8.04 0.90
N LYS A 24 15.29 -9.29 0.50
CA LYS A 24 15.27 -9.71 -0.91
C LYS A 24 13.93 -9.40 -1.56
N GLN A 25 12.81 -9.75 -0.91
CA GLN A 25 11.47 -9.46 -1.45
C GLN A 25 11.22 -7.96 -1.58
N ARG A 26 11.60 -7.16 -0.56
CA ARG A 26 11.49 -5.69 -0.62
C ARG A 26 12.32 -5.10 -1.76
N TYR A 27 13.54 -5.59 -1.95
CA TYR A 27 14.42 -5.18 -3.03
C TYR A 27 13.86 -5.54 -4.41
N MET A 28 13.29 -6.75 -4.57
CA MET A 28 12.68 -7.14 -5.85
C MET A 28 11.42 -6.33 -6.16
N LYS A 29 10.65 -5.92 -5.15
CA LYS A 29 9.43 -5.14 -5.32
C LYS A 29 9.71 -3.66 -5.61
N HIS A 30 10.67 -3.06 -4.91
CA HIS A 30 11.03 -1.66 -5.03
C HIS A 30 12.57 -1.51 -5.09
N PRO A 31 13.19 -1.73 -6.27
CA PRO A 31 14.65 -1.72 -6.38
C PRO A 31 15.27 -0.35 -6.13
N GLU A 32 14.58 0.75 -6.49
CA GLU A 32 15.09 2.10 -6.27
C GLU A 32 15.09 2.52 -4.80
N GLN A 33 14.07 2.13 -4.04
CA GLN A 33 13.96 2.44 -2.63
C GLN A 33 13.41 1.26 -1.82
N PRO A 34 14.21 0.21 -1.57
CA PRO A 34 13.73 -1.02 -0.91
C PRO A 34 13.37 -0.85 0.56
N PHE A 35 14.00 0.13 1.21
CA PHE A 35 13.94 0.31 2.66
C PHE A 35 13.48 1.74 2.98
N VAL A 36 12.20 1.89 3.27
CA VAL A 36 11.58 3.19 3.64
C VAL A 36 11.57 3.47 5.15
N GLY A 37 12.06 2.53 5.97
CA GLY A 37 12.03 2.61 7.42
C GLY A 37 10.73 2.08 8.03
N SER A 38 10.75 1.80 9.34
CA SER A 38 9.55 1.31 10.05
C SER A 38 8.44 2.35 10.07
N GLY A 39 7.21 1.94 9.78
CA GLY A 39 6.02 2.79 9.82
C GLY A 39 5.83 3.74 8.64
N LYS A 40 6.76 3.77 7.67
CA LYS A 40 6.62 4.57 6.45
C LYS A 40 6.19 3.68 5.28
N LEU A 41 5.29 4.20 4.46
CA LEU A 41 4.90 3.58 3.18
C LEU A 41 5.85 4.08 2.09
N HIS A 42 6.00 3.32 1.00
CA HIS A 42 6.58 3.87 -0.22
C HIS A 42 5.67 4.99 -0.73
N LYS A 43 6.25 5.99 -1.39
CA LYS A 43 5.49 7.14 -1.92
C LYS A 43 4.29 6.70 -2.77
N GLU A 44 4.47 5.69 -3.61
CA GLU A 44 3.38 5.11 -4.41
C GLU A 44 2.25 4.50 -3.56
N ASP A 45 2.60 3.84 -2.46
CA ASP A 45 1.63 3.20 -1.56
C ASP A 45 0.91 4.25 -0.70
N GLU A 46 1.59 5.34 -0.35
CA GLU A 46 1.01 6.50 0.31
C GLU A 46 0.02 7.24 -0.61
N GLU A 47 0.39 7.50 -1.87
CA GLU A 47 -0.49 8.08 -2.88
C GLU A 47 -1.73 7.20 -3.11
N LYS A 48 -1.55 5.87 -3.24
CA LYS A 48 -2.68 4.92 -3.33
C LYS A 48 -3.60 4.99 -2.12
N ARG A 49 -3.05 5.14 -0.91
CA ARG A 49 -3.84 5.27 0.33
C ARG A 49 -4.66 6.56 0.32
N GLN A 50 -4.05 7.68 -0.05
CA GLN A 50 -4.73 8.98 -0.15
C GLN A 50 -5.85 8.95 -1.20
N LEU A 51 -5.59 8.37 -2.37
CA LEU A 51 -6.59 8.21 -3.43
C LEU A 51 -7.77 7.36 -2.97
N ARG A 52 -7.52 6.23 -2.30
CA ARG A 52 -8.60 5.38 -1.73
C ARG A 52 -9.43 6.12 -0.70
N GLN A 53 -8.80 6.94 0.13
CA GLN A 53 -9.52 7.76 1.11
C GLN A 53 -10.41 8.81 0.43
N ARG A 54 -9.90 9.46 -0.62
CA ARG A 54 -10.65 10.45 -1.39
C ARG A 54 -11.82 9.83 -2.13
N ILE A 55 -11.64 8.66 -2.75
CA ILE A 55 -12.74 7.92 -3.40
C ILE A 55 -13.84 7.63 -2.38
N LYS A 56 -13.50 7.09 -1.20
CA LYS A 56 -14.47 6.77 -0.16
C LYS A 56 -15.24 8.00 0.36
N GLU A 57 -14.60 9.16 0.39
CA GLU A 57 -15.22 10.43 0.76
C GLU A 57 -16.20 10.89 -0.32
N LEU A 58 -15.76 10.91 -1.59
CA LEU A 58 -16.59 11.27 -2.73
C LEU A 58 -17.81 10.35 -2.90
N GLU A 59 -17.65 9.04 -2.68
CA GLU A 59 -18.76 8.09 -2.69
C GLU A 59 -19.82 8.43 -1.64
N ARG A 60 -19.40 8.79 -0.42
CA ARG A 60 -20.29 9.20 0.66
C ARG A 60 -21.02 10.50 0.32
N GLU A 61 -20.31 11.50 -0.18
CA GLU A 61 -20.92 12.77 -0.62
C GLU A 61 -21.94 12.54 -1.75
N ASN A 62 -21.58 11.71 -2.74
CA ASN A 62 -22.47 11.39 -3.85
C ASN A 62 -23.74 10.67 -3.38
N GLU A 63 -23.60 9.71 -2.45
CA GLU A 63 -24.74 9.02 -1.84
C GLU A 63 -25.64 9.99 -1.07
N PHE A 64 -25.05 10.89 -0.28
CA PHE A 64 -25.80 11.93 0.44
C PHE A 64 -26.57 12.84 -0.52
N LEU A 65 -25.92 13.34 -1.57
CA LEU A 65 -26.55 14.19 -2.58
C LEU A 65 -27.68 13.47 -3.31
N LYS A 66 -27.51 12.19 -3.66
CA LYS A 66 -28.58 11.38 -4.24
C LYS A 66 -29.79 11.27 -3.32
N LYS A 67 -29.56 11.01 -2.02
CA LYS A 67 -30.63 10.96 -1.01
C LYS A 67 -31.34 12.31 -0.86
N ALA A 68 -30.59 13.40 -0.81
CA ALA A 68 -31.13 14.75 -0.73
C ALA A 68 -32.00 15.08 -1.97
N SER A 69 -31.49 14.83 -3.18
CA SER A 69 -32.23 15.03 -4.43
C SER A 69 -33.52 14.21 -4.47
N ALA A 70 -33.48 12.95 -4.04
CA ALA A 70 -34.67 12.10 -3.97
C ALA A 70 -35.71 12.63 -2.95
N PHE A 71 -35.25 13.11 -1.79
CA PHE A 71 -36.10 13.73 -0.78
C PHE A 71 -36.80 14.98 -1.34
N PHE A 72 -36.04 15.89 -1.95
CA PHE A 72 -36.60 17.12 -2.52
C PHE A 72 -37.57 16.84 -3.67
N ALA A 73 -37.26 15.91 -4.57
CA ALA A 73 -38.15 15.50 -5.65
C ALA A 73 -39.47 14.91 -5.13
N LYS A 74 -39.46 14.23 -3.98
CA LYS A 74 -40.68 13.72 -3.33
C LYS A 74 -41.49 14.84 -2.67
N SER A 75 -40.84 15.86 -2.10
CA SER A 75 -41.52 17.00 -1.46
C SER A 75 -42.12 18.02 -2.44
N LEU A 76 -41.68 18.02 -3.69
CA LEU A 76 -42.18 18.89 -4.77
C LEU A 76 -43.40 18.30 -5.51
N LYS A 77 -43.86 17.11 -5.10
CA LYS A 77 -45.05 16.42 -5.61
C LYS A 77 -46.18 16.56 -4.59
#